data_AF-A0A5C3NP51-F1
#
_entry.id   AF-A0A5C3NP51-F1
#
_cell.length_a   1.000
_cell.length_b   1.000
_cell.length_c   1.000
_cell.angle_alpha   90.00
_cell.angle_beta   90.00
_cell.angle_gamma   90.00
#
_symmetry.space_group_name_H-M   'P 1'
#
loop_
_entity.id
_entity.type
_entity.pdbx_description
1 polymer ?
#
loop_
_entity_poly.entity_id
_entity_poly.type
_entity_poly.pdbx_seq_one_letter_code
_entity_poly.pdbx_strand_id
1 'polypeptide(L)'
;ERPEEVDYSLWHEGTEWLGEKNVEELSQMIGLPSASMPGLNTTEPASPVDSWTAEGIAAMAAPDAVPLALFLHQWQGIVKMVYNMMSYKNTLLMDGVGIGKTAQAICSILMYDYIARVQAEGVVPPVFGQSPTLVDPADKLRSTLFDPARSYGVVIVDEVHAFRKKNPRRLVISALIAKGRYTIGITATP
;
A
#
# COMPACT_ATOMS: atom_id res chain seq x y z
N GLU A 1 10.97 -4.38 -34.37
CA GLU A 1 10.75 -5.84 -34.45
C GLU A 1 9.41 -6.19 -33.80
N ARG A 2 8.85 -7.38 -34.05
CA ARG A 2 7.75 -7.93 -33.24
C ARG A 2 8.29 -8.09 -31.81
N PRO A 3 7.63 -7.57 -30.75
CA PRO A 3 8.11 -7.81 -29.39
C PRO A 3 8.21 -9.32 -29.19
N GLU A 4 9.33 -9.77 -28.63
CA GLU A 4 9.55 -11.17 -28.28
C GLU A 4 8.35 -11.66 -27.46
N GLU A 5 7.87 -12.86 -27.81
CA GLU A 5 6.74 -13.48 -27.15
C GLU A 5 7.11 -13.66 -25.67
N VAL A 6 6.39 -12.99 -24.77
CA VAL A 6 6.71 -13.02 -23.34
C VAL A 6 6.46 -14.42 -22.83
N ASP A 7 7.51 -15.10 -22.37
CA ASP A 7 7.38 -16.39 -21.71
C ASP A 7 6.79 -16.22 -20.30
N TYR A 8 5.48 -16.39 -20.20
CA TYR A 8 4.74 -16.29 -18.94
C TYR A 8 5.08 -17.43 -17.96
N SER A 9 5.77 -18.50 -18.37
CA SER A 9 6.18 -19.57 -17.46
C SER A 9 7.30 -19.15 -16.49
N LEU A 10 8.03 -18.08 -16.84
CA LEU A 10 9.03 -17.43 -15.97
C LEU A 10 8.41 -16.38 -15.05
N TRP A 11 7.09 -16.15 -15.12
CA TRP A 11 6.41 -15.18 -14.29
C TRP A 11 6.20 -15.73 -12.88
N HIS A 12 6.83 -15.08 -11.90
CA HIS A 12 6.65 -15.35 -10.48
C HIS A 12 5.69 -14.31 -9.87
N GLU A 13 4.82 -14.76 -8.95
CA GLU A 13 3.91 -13.86 -8.21
C GLU A 13 4.71 -12.92 -7.29
N GLY A 14 5.89 -13.36 -6.85
CA GLY A 14 6.81 -12.59 -6.04
C GLY A 14 6.45 -12.57 -4.54
N THR A 15 5.46 -13.38 -4.15
CA THR A 15 4.92 -13.56 -2.79
C THR A 15 5.05 -15.00 -2.31
N GLU A 16 5.68 -15.91 -3.07
CA GLU A 16 5.76 -17.34 -2.78
C GLU A 16 6.38 -17.62 -1.40
N TRP A 17 7.40 -16.84 -1.03
CA TRP A 17 8.09 -16.88 0.26
C TRP A 17 7.24 -16.41 1.46
N LEU A 18 6.04 -15.88 1.21
CA LEU A 18 5.05 -15.48 2.21
C LEU A 18 3.93 -16.51 2.38
N GLY A 19 3.85 -17.52 1.52
CA GLY A 19 2.71 -18.44 1.44
C GLY A 19 2.46 -19.26 2.70
N GLU A 20 3.52 -19.62 3.43
CA GLU A 20 3.43 -20.44 4.64
C GLU A 20 3.24 -19.64 5.94
N LYS A 21 3.17 -18.30 5.83
CA LYS A 21 3.17 -17.41 7.00
C LYS A 21 1.77 -17.10 7.48
N ASN A 22 1.59 -16.99 8.79
CA ASN A 22 0.37 -16.46 9.40
C ASN A 22 0.40 -14.92 9.53
N VAL A 23 -0.72 -14.33 9.93
CA VAL A 23 -0.90 -12.88 10.03
C VAL A 23 0.06 -12.25 11.05
N GLU A 24 0.29 -12.91 12.18
CA GLU A 24 1.21 -12.45 13.22
C GLU A 24 2.64 -12.40 12.69
N GLU A 25 3.11 -13.46 12.04
CA GLU A 25 4.43 -13.52 11.41
C GLU A 25 4.60 -12.43 10.34
N LEU A 26 3.59 -12.23 9.49
CA LEU A 26 3.58 -11.19 8.46
C LEU A 26 3.67 -9.78 9.07
N SER A 27 2.94 -9.52 10.17
CA SER A 27 2.98 -8.22 10.85
C SER A 27 4.37 -7.92 11.45
N GLN A 28 5.01 -8.92 12.05
CA GLN A 28 6.35 -8.79 12.63
C GLN A 28 7.41 -8.52 11.55
N MET A 29 7.24 -9.07 10.35
CA MET A 29 8.14 -8.84 9.22
C MET A 29 8.15 -7.39 8.70
N ILE A 30 7.15 -6.59 9.04
CA ILE A 30 7.13 -5.15 8.75
C ILE A 30 7.23 -4.32 10.02
N GLY A 31 7.79 -4.91 11.09
CA GLY A 31 8.18 -4.19 12.30
C GLY A 31 7.02 -3.80 13.20
N LEU A 32 5.83 -4.37 12.99
CA LEU A 32 4.69 -4.11 13.86
C LEU A 32 4.76 -5.00 15.11
N PRO A 33 4.40 -4.46 16.29
CA PRO A 33 4.37 -5.22 17.53
C PRO A 33 3.18 -6.19 17.61
N SER A 34 2.16 -6.00 16.79
CA SER A 34 0.97 -6.84 16.68
C SER A 34 0.37 -6.75 15.28
N ALA A 35 -0.54 -7.67 14.96
CA ALA A 35 -1.30 -7.70 13.71
C ALA A 35 -2.40 -6.62 13.64
N SER A 36 -2.03 -5.38 13.90
CA SER A 36 -2.89 -4.21 13.83
C SER A 36 -2.22 -3.13 12.99
N MET A 37 -2.92 -2.64 11.97
CA MET A 37 -2.39 -1.63 11.06
C MET A 37 -2.40 -0.25 11.73
N PRO A 38 -1.26 0.43 11.89
CA PRO A 38 -1.22 1.75 12.51
C PRO A 38 -2.09 2.75 11.74
N GLY A 39 -2.94 3.49 12.45
CA GLY A 39 -3.80 4.52 11.85
C GLY A 39 -5.06 3.99 11.13
N LEU A 40 -5.26 2.67 11.07
CA LEU A 40 -6.53 2.08 10.65
C LEU A 40 -7.47 1.98 11.86
N ASN A 41 -8.78 1.97 11.62
CA ASN A 41 -9.73 1.68 12.68
C ASN A 41 -9.61 0.21 13.14
N THR A 42 -9.95 -0.08 14.39
CA THR A 42 -9.89 -1.45 14.94
C THR A 42 -11.23 -2.19 14.80
N THR A 43 -12.29 -1.47 14.50
CA THR A 43 -13.67 -1.98 14.41
C THR A 43 -14.35 -1.48 13.15
N GLU A 44 -15.39 -2.20 12.74
CA GLU A 44 -16.31 -1.79 11.68
C GLU A 44 -17.77 -2.01 12.12
N PRO A 45 -18.73 -1.31 11.50
CA PRO A 45 -20.14 -1.49 11.83
C PRO A 45 -20.60 -2.91 11.52
N ALA A 46 -21.40 -3.51 12.39
CA ALA A 46 -21.94 -4.86 12.17
C ALA A 46 -22.94 -4.95 11.00
N SER A 47 -23.50 -3.81 10.59
CA SER A 47 -24.48 -3.70 9.49
C SER A 47 -24.03 -2.66 8.47
N PRO A 48 -24.43 -2.80 7.19
CA PRO A 48 -24.07 -1.83 6.15
C PRO A 48 -24.57 -0.42 6.49
N VAL A 49 -23.64 0.49 6.76
CA VAL A 49 -23.87 1.91 6.99
C VAL A 49 -22.76 2.71 6.31
N ASP A 50 -23.09 3.89 5.80
CA ASP A 50 -22.08 4.77 5.20
C ASP A 50 -21.11 5.27 6.27
N SER A 51 -19.86 4.82 6.19
CA SER A 51 -18.78 5.13 7.13
C SER A 51 -18.41 6.61 7.20
N TRP A 52 -18.83 7.43 6.22
CA TRP A 52 -18.54 8.86 6.17
C TRP A 52 -19.62 9.74 6.81
N THR A 53 -20.66 9.12 7.35
CA THR A 53 -21.73 9.82 8.07
C THR A 53 -21.47 9.82 9.58
N ALA A 54 -22.11 10.75 10.29
CA ALA A 54 -22.07 10.75 11.77
C ALA A 54 -22.61 9.44 12.35
N GLU A 55 -23.62 8.85 11.70
CA GLU A 55 -24.18 7.55 12.07
C GLU A 55 -23.17 6.42 11.88
N GLY A 56 -22.47 6.36 10.74
CA GLY A 56 -21.44 5.35 10.49
C GLY A 56 -20.25 5.47 11.45
N ILE A 57 -19.83 6.70 11.78
CA ILE A 57 -18.81 6.95 12.80
C ILE A 57 -19.25 6.46 14.17
N ALA A 58 -20.50 6.72 14.56
CA ALA A 58 -21.05 6.23 15.82
C ALA A 58 -21.17 4.69 15.83
N ALA A 59 -21.58 4.09 14.71
CA ALA A 59 -21.73 2.64 14.57
C ALA A 59 -20.41 1.88 14.70
N MET A 60 -19.28 2.47 14.32
CA MET A 60 -17.95 1.89 14.55
C MET A 60 -17.56 1.83 16.04
N ALA A 61 -18.15 2.68 16.88
CA ALA A 61 -17.90 2.72 18.32
C ALA A 61 -19.00 2.02 19.14
N ALA A 62 -20.00 1.43 18.47
CA ALA A 62 -21.13 0.79 19.12
C ALA A 62 -20.70 -0.55 19.79
N PRO A 63 -21.40 -1.00 20.85
CA PRO A 63 -21.05 -2.26 21.53
C PRO A 63 -21.15 -3.51 20.65
N ASP A 64 -21.94 -3.46 19.57
CA ASP A 64 -22.12 -4.54 18.59
C ASP A 64 -21.15 -4.42 17.40
N ALA A 65 -20.29 -3.40 17.35
CA ALA A 65 -19.26 -3.28 16.32
C ALA A 65 -18.35 -4.51 16.30
N VAL A 66 -17.96 -4.93 15.09
CA VAL A 66 -17.16 -6.13 14.88
C VAL A 66 -15.70 -5.76 14.62
N PRO A 67 -14.73 -6.66 14.88
CA PRO A 67 -13.33 -6.38 14.59
C PRO A 67 -13.10 -6.13 13.09
N LEU A 68 -12.48 -5.00 12.75
CA LEU A 68 -11.99 -4.76 11.41
C LEU A 68 -10.66 -5.51 11.25
N ALA A 69 -10.65 -6.54 10.41
CA ALA A 69 -9.47 -7.36 10.18
C ALA A 69 -9.16 -7.49 8.68
N LEU A 70 -7.88 -7.42 8.35
CA LEU A 70 -7.39 -7.71 7.01
C LEU A 70 -7.30 -9.22 6.81
N PHE A 71 -7.60 -9.67 5.60
CA PHE A 71 -7.41 -11.07 5.22
C PHE A 71 -5.93 -11.41 5.05
N LEU A 72 -5.59 -12.70 5.14
CA LEU A 72 -4.20 -13.19 5.04
C LEU A 72 -3.50 -12.71 3.75
N HIS A 73 -4.17 -12.80 2.61
CA HIS A 73 -3.59 -12.37 1.33
C HIS A 73 -3.35 -10.85 1.27
N GLN A 74 -4.16 -10.06 2.00
CA GLN A 74 -3.95 -8.62 2.10
C GLN A 74 -2.68 -8.31 2.90
N TRP A 75 -2.44 -9.04 3.99
CA TRP A 75 -1.18 -8.96 4.73
C TRP A 75 0.02 -9.33 3.87
N GLN A 76 -0.06 -10.40 3.08
CA GLN A 76 1.02 -10.80 2.16
C GLN A 76 1.33 -9.68 1.15
N GLY A 77 0.29 -9.08 0.55
CA GLY A 77 0.44 -7.95 -0.37
C GLY A 77 1.07 -6.72 0.29
N ILE A 78 0.67 -6.39 1.52
CA ILE A 78 1.23 -5.27 2.30
C ILE A 78 2.70 -5.53 2.62
N VAL A 79 3.05 -6.71 3.12
CA VAL A 79 4.45 -7.08 3.40
C VAL A 79 5.31 -6.95 2.15
N LYS A 80 4.81 -7.42 0.99
CA LYS A 80 5.53 -7.29 -0.28
C LYS A 80 5.71 -5.82 -0.70
N MET A 81 4.66 -5.00 -0.58
CA MET A 81 4.72 -3.57 -0.92
C MET A 81 5.68 -2.81 -0.02
N VAL A 82 5.65 -3.06 1.29
CA VAL A 82 6.60 -2.47 2.24
C VAL A 82 8.03 -2.93 1.92
N TYR A 83 8.26 -4.23 1.70
CA TYR A 83 9.59 -4.72 1.36
C TYR A 83 10.15 -4.08 0.07
N ASN A 84 9.31 -3.95 -0.96
CA ASN A 84 9.67 -3.28 -2.20
C ASN A 84 9.98 -1.79 -1.96
N MET A 85 9.18 -1.10 -1.14
CA MET A 85 9.39 0.28 -0.74
C MET A 85 10.74 0.45 -0.03
N MET A 86 11.06 -0.40 0.96
CA MET A 86 12.37 -0.38 1.63
C MET A 86 13.53 -0.68 0.66
N SER A 87 13.25 -1.46 -0.39
CA SER A 87 14.22 -1.89 -1.40
C SER A 87 14.31 -0.96 -2.63
N TYR A 88 13.66 0.22 -2.63
CA TYR A 88 13.63 1.13 -3.79
C TYR A 88 13.03 0.54 -5.06
N LYS A 89 12.05 -0.35 -4.90
CA LYS A 89 11.33 -0.99 -5.99
C LYS A 89 9.88 -0.52 -6.02
N ASN A 90 9.41 -0.21 -7.22
CA ASN A 90 7.99 0.01 -7.48
C ASN A 90 7.25 -1.32 -7.48
N THR A 91 5.96 -1.29 -7.14
CA THR A 91 5.11 -2.49 -7.12
C THR A 91 4.02 -2.39 -8.18
N LEU A 92 3.80 -3.49 -8.90
CA LEU A 92 2.63 -3.70 -9.73
C LEU A 92 1.76 -4.75 -9.04
N LEU A 93 0.63 -4.34 -8.47
CA LEU A 93 -0.32 -5.18 -7.77
C LEU A 93 -1.41 -5.65 -8.75
N MET A 94 -1.39 -6.94 -9.07
CA MET A 94 -2.22 -7.55 -10.12
C MET A 94 -3.21 -8.62 -9.62
N ASP A 95 -3.81 -8.41 -8.46
CA ASP A 95 -4.80 -9.35 -7.94
C ASP A 95 -6.16 -9.25 -8.66
N GLY A 96 -6.98 -10.29 -8.49
CA GLY A 96 -8.36 -10.32 -8.94
C GLY A 96 -9.21 -9.14 -8.46
N VAL A 97 -10.34 -8.91 -9.15
CA VAL A 97 -11.34 -7.91 -8.75
C VAL A 97 -11.98 -8.35 -7.42
N GLY A 98 -12.23 -7.39 -6.51
CA GLY A 98 -12.87 -7.67 -5.23
C GLY A 98 -11.95 -8.24 -4.14
N ILE A 99 -10.67 -8.47 -4.42
CA ILE A 99 -9.70 -9.04 -3.46
C ILE A 99 -9.23 -8.01 -2.39
N GLY A 100 -9.58 -6.73 -2.56
CA GLY A 100 -9.28 -5.66 -1.60
C GLY A 100 -7.94 -4.96 -1.84
N LYS A 101 -7.52 -4.83 -3.10
CA LYS A 101 -6.31 -4.09 -3.51
C LYS A 101 -6.25 -2.66 -2.94
N THR A 102 -7.39 -1.97 -2.91
CA THR A 102 -7.52 -0.63 -2.32
C THR A 102 -7.17 -0.63 -0.82
N ALA A 103 -7.62 -1.62 -0.06
CA ALA A 103 -7.29 -1.75 1.36
C ALA A 103 -5.77 -1.97 1.53
N GLN A 104 -5.18 -2.86 0.74
CA GLN A 104 -3.72 -3.09 0.77
C GLN A 104 -2.93 -1.82 0.44
N ALA A 105 -3.38 -1.04 -0.56
CA ALA A 105 -2.78 0.21 -0.98
C ALA A 105 -2.85 1.30 0.11
N ILE A 106 -4.00 1.48 0.75
CA ILE A 106 -4.17 2.39 1.89
C ILE A 106 -3.28 1.97 3.05
N CYS A 107 -3.26 0.68 3.40
CA CYS A 107 -2.40 0.16 4.46
C CYS A 107 -0.91 0.38 4.16
N SER A 108 -0.50 0.35 2.89
CA SER A 108 0.88 0.65 2.50
C SER A 108 1.25 2.12 2.70
N ILE A 109 0.30 3.05 2.51
CA ILE A 109 0.49 4.48 2.85
C ILE A 109 0.61 4.65 4.37
N LEU A 110 -0.24 3.97 5.13
CA LEU A 110 -0.19 4.00 6.60
C LEU A 110 1.13 3.43 7.13
N MET A 111 1.63 2.35 6.53
CA MET A 111 2.95 1.81 6.84
C MET A 111 4.07 2.79 6.49
N TYR A 112 3.98 3.48 5.36
CA TYR A 112 4.96 4.53 5.03
C TYR A 112 5.00 5.62 6.10
N ASP A 113 3.84 6.13 6.54
CA ASP A 113 3.75 7.12 7.63
C ASP A 113 4.28 6.58 8.96
N TYR A 114 3.92 5.35 9.31
CA TYR A 114 4.40 4.69 10.52
C TYR A 114 5.92 4.57 10.52
N ILE A 115 6.50 4.00 9.45
CA ILE A 115 7.95 3.82 9.33
C ILE A 115 8.64 5.18 9.37
N ALA A 116 8.06 6.19 8.72
CA ALA A 116 8.58 7.54 8.74
C ALA A 116 8.68 8.13 10.16
N ARG A 117 7.63 7.97 10.97
CA ARG A 117 7.60 8.46 12.36
C ARG A 117 8.62 7.74 13.23
N VAL A 118 8.66 6.42 13.19
CA VAL A 118 9.58 5.64 14.05
C VAL A 118 11.05 5.91 13.66
N GLN A 119 11.35 6.11 12.37
CA GLN A 119 12.67 6.55 11.92
C GLN A 119 13.06 7.93 12.45
N ALA A 120 12.13 8.89 12.46
CA ALA A 120 12.37 10.23 13.01
C ALA A 120 12.62 10.21 14.53
N GLU A 121 12.04 9.25 15.24
CA GLU A 121 12.26 9.00 16.68
C GLU A 121 13.53 8.19 16.97
N GLY A 122 14.28 7.75 15.95
CA GLY A 122 15.46 6.92 16.09
C GLY A 122 15.16 5.45 16.42
N VAL A 123 13.89 5.05 16.37
CA VAL A 123 13.43 3.67 16.58
C VAL A 123 13.24 3.05 15.20
N VAL A 124 14.29 2.47 14.63
CA VAL A 124 14.15 1.72 13.36
C VAL A 124 13.89 0.26 13.71
N PRO A 125 12.70 -0.32 13.39
CA PRO A 125 12.50 -1.75 13.56
C PRO A 125 13.65 -2.53 12.91
N PRO A 126 14.27 -3.51 13.61
CA PRO A 126 15.45 -4.21 13.11
C PRO A 126 15.27 -4.83 11.73
N VAL A 127 14.03 -5.19 11.38
CA VAL A 127 13.65 -5.76 10.08
C VAL A 127 13.89 -4.82 8.90
N PHE A 128 13.95 -3.51 9.14
CA PHE A 128 14.26 -2.51 8.12
C PHE A 128 15.76 -2.27 7.96
N GLY A 129 16.63 -2.83 8.81
CA GLY A 129 18.09 -2.64 8.73
C GLY A 129 18.53 -1.17 8.84
N GLN A 130 19.73 -0.85 8.34
CA GLN A 130 20.14 0.55 8.06
C GLN A 130 19.42 1.05 6.81
N SER A 131 18.09 1.05 6.84
CA SER A 131 17.34 1.61 5.72
C SER A 131 17.64 3.10 5.62
N PRO A 132 18.00 3.60 4.44
CA PRO A 132 18.08 5.05 4.20
C PRO A 132 16.78 5.73 4.64
N THR A 133 16.92 6.90 5.25
CA THR A 133 15.82 7.72 5.74
C THR A 133 14.72 7.81 4.67
N LEU A 134 13.55 7.24 4.96
CA LEU A 134 12.41 7.27 4.05
C LEU A 134 11.78 8.67 3.96
N VAL A 135 12.12 9.53 4.92
CA VAL A 135 11.43 10.79 5.20
C VAL A 135 12.38 11.97 5.03
N ASP A 136 11.97 12.93 4.22
CA ASP A 136 12.33 14.32 4.50
C ASP A 136 11.46 14.78 5.70
N PRO A 137 12.02 15.25 6.83
CA PRO A 137 11.23 15.76 7.96
C PRO A 137 10.19 16.84 7.58
N ALA A 138 10.30 17.45 6.40
CA ALA A 138 9.33 18.38 5.84
C ALA A 138 8.10 17.69 5.18
N ASP A 139 8.17 16.40 4.85
CA ASP A 139 7.11 15.61 4.22
C ASP A 139 6.01 15.27 5.24
N LYS A 140 5.16 16.26 5.54
CA LYS A 140 3.86 16.00 6.17
C LYS A 140 2.95 15.36 5.12
N LEU A 141 2.18 14.34 5.52
CA LEU A 141 1.00 13.85 4.78
C LEU A 141 -0.05 14.97 4.67
N ARG A 142 0.21 15.95 3.80
CA ARG A 142 -0.77 16.94 3.35
C ARG A 142 -1.57 16.33 2.21
N SER A 143 -2.87 16.56 2.21
CA SER A 143 -3.87 15.98 1.31
C SER A 143 -3.48 15.97 -0.19
N THR A 144 -4.11 15.03 -0.87
CA THR A 144 -3.88 14.45 -2.21
C THR A 144 -4.29 15.35 -3.37
N LEU A 145 -3.70 16.55 -3.48
CA LEU A 145 -3.83 17.36 -4.69
C LEU A 145 -2.50 17.41 -5.46
N PHE A 146 -2.61 17.36 -6.79
CA PHE A 146 -1.46 17.50 -7.68
C PHE A 146 -0.85 18.88 -7.51
N ASP A 147 0.42 18.93 -7.12
CA ASP A 147 1.20 20.15 -6.99
C ASP A 147 2.51 19.97 -7.80
N PRO A 148 2.72 20.80 -8.84
CA PRO A 148 3.93 20.73 -9.65
C PRO A 148 5.21 21.09 -8.89
N ALA A 149 5.14 21.74 -7.72
CA ALA A 149 6.29 22.01 -6.87
C ALA A 149 6.58 20.87 -5.87
N ARG A 150 5.65 19.92 -5.69
CA ARG A 150 5.73 18.88 -4.66
C ARG A 150 6.37 17.58 -5.17
N SER A 151 7.12 16.92 -4.28
CA SER A 151 7.53 15.52 -4.37
C SER A 151 6.62 14.67 -3.48
N TYR A 152 6.38 13.42 -3.85
CA TYR A 152 5.48 12.52 -3.13
C TYR A 152 6.26 11.32 -2.61
N GLY A 153 6.01 10.94 -1.35
CA GLY A 153 6.56 9.70 -0.80
C GLY A 153 6.06 8.47 -1.57
N VAL A 154 4.73 8.32 -1.64
CA VAL A 154 4.06 7.21 -2.33
C VAL A 154 3.06 7.75 -3.35
N VAL A 155 3.11 7.25 -4.57
CA VAL A 155 2.15 7.49 -5.65
C VAL A 155 1.42 6.19 -5.94
N ILE A 156 0.10 6.21 -5.86
CA ILE A 156 -0.75 5.05 -6.18
C ILE A 156 -1.54 5.37 -7.44
N VAL A 157 -1.43 4.48 -8.43
CA VAL A 157 -2.15 4.59 -9.70
C VAL A 157 -3.10 3.42 -9.81
N ASP A 158 -4.37 3.67 -9.55
CA ASP A 158 -5.41 2.68 -9.77
C ASP A 158 -5.72 2.53 -11.27
N GLU A 159 -6.15 1.33 -11.64
CA GLU A 159 -6.41 0.91 -13.02
C GLU A 159 -5.31 1.31 -14.01
N VAL A 160 -4.05 0.98 -13.66
CA VAL A 160 -2.87 1.38 -14.45
C VAL A 160 -2.94 0.91 -15.91
N HIS A 161 -3.72 -0.14 -16.18
CA HIS A 161 -3.99 -0.62 -17.53
C HIS A 161 -4.62 0.43 -18.46
N ALA A 162 -5.39 1.37 -17.92
CA ALA A 162 -6.01 2.46 -18.68
C ALA A 162 -4.96 3.39 -19.34
N PHE A 163 -3.71 3.35 -18.87
CA PHE A 163 -2.62 4.22 -19.32
C PHE A 163 -1.58 3.52 -20.19
N ARG A 164 -1.84 2.31 -20.69
CA ARG A 164 -0.89 1.57 -21.55
C ARG A 164 -0.64 2.25 -22.89
N LYS A 165 -1.70 2.78 -23.51
CA LYS A 165 -1.60 3.45 -24.82
C LYS A 165 -0.98 4.83 -24.67
N LYS A 166 -0.22 5.27 -25.68
CA LYS A 166 0.27 6.66 -25.75
C LYS A 166 -0.94 7.59 -25.87
N ASN A 167 -1.26 8.29 -24.79
CA ASN A 167 -2.30 9.31 -24.74
C ASN A 167 -1.90 10.41 -23.72
N PRO A 168 -2.56 11.58 -23.73
CA PRO A 168 -2.22 12.66 -22.81
C PRO A 168 -2.32 12.26 -21.33
N ARG A 169 -3.25 11.37 -20.97
CA ARG A 169 -3.40 10.88 -19.59
C ARG A 169 -2.17 10.10 -19.14
N ARG A 170 -1.60 9.26 -20.02
CA ARG A 170 -0.33 8.54 -19.76
C ARG A 170 0.80 9.52 -19.45
N LEU A 171 0.90 10.64 -20.16
CA LEU A 171 1.94 11.64 -19.91
C LEU A 171 1.79 12.27 -18.52
N VAL A 172 0.56 12.66 -18.14
CA VAL A 172 0.27 13.22 -16.82
C VAL A 172 0.59 12.22 -15.70
N ILE A 173 0.15 10.98 -15.84
CA ILE A 173 0.44 9.92 -14.86
C ILE A 173 1.95 9.63 -14.80
N SER A 174 2.64 9.60 -15.94
CA SER A 174 4.10 9.39 -15.96
C SER A 174 4.84 10.53 -15.25
N ALA A 175 4.39 11.78 -15.43
CA ALA A 175 4.94 12.93 -14.74
C ALA A 175 4.68 12.87 -13.22
N LEU A 176 3.52 12.37 -12.80
CA LEU A 176 3.21 12.15 -11.39
C LEU A 176 4.07 11.04 -10.78
N ILE A 177 4.22 9.91 -11.48
CA ILE A 177 5.10 8.80 -11.08
C ILE A 177 6.54 9.29 -10.91
N ALA A 178 7.03 10.14 -11.83
CA ALA A 178 8.38 10.71 -11.74
C ALA A 178 8.60 11.62 -10.52
N LYS A 179 7.51 12.11 -9.90
CA LYS A 179 7.54 12.89 -8.65
C LYS A 179 7.40 12.01 -7.40
N GLY A 180 7.05 10.73 -7.56
CA GLY A 180 6.93 9.77 -6.48
C GLY A 180 8.27 9.10 -6.19
N ARG A 181 8.61 8.96 -4.90
CA ARG A 181 9.74 8.12 -4.48
C ARG A 181 9.41 6.64 -4.68
N TYR A 182 8.16 6.27 -4.44
CA TYR A 182 7.62 4.94 -4.63
C TYR A 182 6.31 4.97 -5.41
N THR A 183 6.14 4.03 -6.32
CA THR A 183 4.91 3.86 -7.09
C THR A 183 4.30 2.49 -6.87
N ILE A 184 2.99 2.47 -6.61
CA ILE A 184 2.16 1.27 -6.59
C ILE A 184 1.16 1.39 -7.74
N GLY A 185 1.36 0.60 -8.79
CA GLY A 185 0.38 0.45 -9.85
C GLY A 185 -0.60 -0.66 -9.49
N ILE A 186 -1.90 -0.41 -9.60
CA ILE A 186 -2.95 -1.38 -9.31
C ILE A 186 -3.70 -1.68 -10.61
N THR A 187 -3.93 -2.95 -10.90
CA THR A 187 -4.77 -3.38 -12.02
C THR A 187 -5.30 -4.78 -11.76
N ALA A 188 -6.45 -5.14 -12.35
CA ALA A 188 -6.89 -6.54 -12.38
C ALA A 188 -6.35 -7.30 -13.60
N THR A 189 -5.83 -6.59 -14.61
CA THR A 189 -5.41 -7.19 -15.88
C THR A 189 -3.99 -6.78 -16.29
N PRO A 190 -3.21 -7.71 -16.90
CA PRO A 190 -1.87 -7.45 -17.47
C PRO A 190 -1.92 -6.58 -18.69
#